data_AF-A0AAI9UI34-F1
#
_entry.id   AF-A0AAI9UI34-F1
#
_cell.length_a   1.000
_cell.length_b   1.000
_cell.length_c   1.000
_cell.angle_alpha   90.00
_cell.angle_beta   90.00
_cell.angle_gamma   90.00
#
_symmetry.space_group_name_H-M   'P 1'
#
loop_
_entity.id
_entity.type
_entity.pdbx_description
1 polymer ?
#
loop_
_entity_poly.entity_id
_entity_poly.type
_entity_poly.pdbx_seq_one_letter_code
_entity_poly.pdbx_strand_id
1 'polypeptide(L)'
;MAANYWESTQRRFWLFSKDELQAVRQKLEDDNSDLVQMFPLPQQRHLGIYFNQQVNRLGKRMVVRQQAMATAQVYIKRFYTKVEIRRTNPYLVVATALYLACKMEESPQHIRLIVSEARSLWPDFLGLDTSKLGECEFFMISEMSSQLIVHQPYRTLNNYQQELNLTQEDVALGWSIINDHYMTDLPLLYPPHTIALTAILLVLVLRPSPNMSGSNPPSAAGIAAASAALAQAQGRVPGLPPTPGTPNPADKEKQPEARFTRVQRYGAWLAESNVDIAAMVDCTQELISFYDCHEQYNDKLSREQINRFVKARVLDK
;
A
#
# COMPACT_ATOMS: atom_id res chain seq x y z
N MET A 1 -15.57 -12.76 13.20
CA MET A 1 -14.90 -11.53 13.66
C MET A 1 -14.28 -10.67 12.53
N ALA A 2 -14.28 -11.11 11.26
CA ALA A 2 -13.77 -10.35 10.10
C ALA A 2 -14.82 -9.48 9.36
N ALA A 3 -15.95 -9.18 10.01
CA ALA A 3 -17.10 -8.56 9.35
C ALA A 3 -17.22 -7.05 9.62
N ASN A 4 -16.74 -6.56 10.77
CA ASN A 4 -16.91 -5.17 11.17
C ASN A 4 -15.56 -4.48 11.41
N TYR A 5 -15.15 -3.65 10.45
CA TYR A 5 -13.95 -2.83 10.56
C TYR A 5 -14.03 -1.84 11.74
N TRP A 6 -15.22 -1.31 12.04
CA TRP A 6 -15.40 -0.22 13.00
C TRP A 6 -15.13 -0.61 14.46
N GLU A 7 -15.29 -1.89 14.78
CA GLU A 7 -15.02 -2.47 16.10
C GLU A 7 -13.69 -3.24 16.14
N SER A 8 -12.96 -3.28 15.02
CA SER A 8 -11.75 -4.07 14.88
C SER A 8 -10.58 -3.52 15.69
N THR A 9 -9.67 -4.42 16.07
CA THR A 9 -8.38 -4.06 16.67
C THR A 9 -7.53 -3.19 15.74
N GLN A 10 -7.62 -3.41 14.43
CA GLN A 10 -6.93 -2.58 13.43
C GLN A 10 -7.31 -1.11 13.55
N ARG A 11 -8.61 -0.79 13.62
CA ARG A 11 -9.06 0.61 13.77
C ARG A 11 -8.66 1.19 15.13
N ARG A 12 -8.76 0.41 16.19
CA ARG A 12 -8.55 0.89 17.58
C ARG A 12 -7.10 1.11 17.95
N PHE A 13 -6.16 0.33 17.39
CA PHE A 13 -4.79 0.28 17.88
C PHE A 13 -3.72 0.45 16.79
N TRP A 14 -4.08 0.35 15.51
CA TRP A 14 -3.12 0.38 14.39
C TRP A 14 -3.45 1.44 13.33
N LEU A 15 -4.36 2.35 13.64
CA LEU A 15 -4.51 3.60 12.91
C LEU A 15 -3.82 4.72 13.70
N PHE A 16 -2.99 5.47 12.99
CA PHE A 16 -2.26 6.61 13.51
C PHE A 16 -2.64 7.85 12.73
N SER A 17 -2.58 9.02 13.36
CA SER A 17 -2.41 10.26 12.61
C SER A 17 -1.00 10.33 12.00
N LYS A 18 -0.84 11.17 10.98
CA LYS A 18 0.45 11.38 10.31
C LYS A 18 1.53 11.83 11.30
N ASP A 19 1.18 12.75 12.19
CA ASP A 19 2.08 13.29 13.21
C ASP A 19 2.44 12.26 14.27
N GLU A 20 1.47 11.46 14.74
CA GLU A 20 1.73 10.38 15.70
C GLU A 20 2.67 9.32 15.12
N LEU A 21 2.45 8.90 13.86
CA LEU A 21 3.31 7.90 13.22
C LEU A 21 4.73 8.44 13.03
N GLN A 22 4.88 9.72 12.68
CA GLN A 22 6.17 10.36 12.57
C GLN A 22 6.85 10.48 13.94
N ALA A 23 6.12 10.86 14.99
CA ALA A 23 6.65 10.96 16.35
C ALA A 23 7.11 9.61 16.91
N VAL A 24 6.34 8.54 16.66
CA VAL A 24 6.72 7.17 17.05
C VAL A 24 8.04 6.75 16.40
N ARG A 25 8.20 7.04 15.11
CA ARG A 25 9.43 6.73 14.37
C ARG A 25 10.61 7.57 14.81
N GLN A 26 10.42 8.88 14.98
CA GLN A 26 11.46 9.79 15.44
C GLN A 26 11.97 9.37 16.82
N LYS A 27 11.06 9.09 17.75
CA LYS A 27 11.42 8.59 19.08
C LYS A 27 12.26 7.31 19.00
N LEU A 28 11.88 6.40 18.11
CA LEU A 28 12.59 5.13 17.93
C LEU A 28 13.98 5.31 17.31
N GLU A 29 14.17 6.30 16.43
CA GLU A 29 15.49 6.71 15.94
C GLU A 29 16.32 7.39 17.04
N ASP A 30 15.72 8.27 17.84
CA ASP A 30 16.39 8.98 18.93
C ASP A 30 16.88 8.01 20.02
N ASP A 31 16.04 7.03 20.39
CA ASP A 31 16.38 5.96 21.34
C ASP A 31 17.51 5.04 20.81
N ASN A 32 17.82 5.11 19.51
CA ASN A 32 18.83 4.31 18.82
C ASN A 32 19.83 5.17 18.04
N SER A 33 20.09 6.40 18.49
CA SER A 33 20.89 7.41 17.79
C SER A 33 22.23 6.88 17.24
N ASP A 34 22.95 6.09 18.05
CA ASP A 34 24.25 5.53 17.67
C ASP A 34 24.16 4.58 16.48
N LEU A 35 23.11 3.75 16.44
CA LEU A 35 22.86 2.83 15.32
C LEU A 35 22.44 3.59 14.06
N VAL A 36 21.60 4.62 14.21
CA VAL A 36 21.15 5.46 13.11
C VAL A 36 22.32 6.18 12.45
N GLN A 37 23.22 6.75 13.26
CA GLN A 37 24.42 7.44 12.77
C GLN A 37 25.40 6.47 12.10
N MET A 38 25.60 5.28 12.66
CA MET A 38 26.54 4.28 12.11
C MET A 38 26.03 3.67 10.79
N PHE A 39 24.72 3.50 10.66
CA PHE A 39 24.08 2.87 9.51
C PHE A 39 22.92 3.72 8.98
N PRO A 40 23.19 4.78 8.20
CA PRO A 40 22.13 5.57 7.57
C PRO A 40 21.36 4.71 6.55
N LEU A 41 20.03 4.84 6.58
CA LEU A 41 19.11 4.09 5.73
C LEU A 41 18.48 4.98 4.66
N PRO A 42 17.93 4.40 3.58
CA PRO A 42 17.09 5.12 2.64
C PRO A 42 15.90 5.81 3.32
N GLN A 43 15.29 6.75 2.61
CA GLN A 43 13.99 7.29 2.97
C GLN A 43 12.96 6.16 3.18
N GLN A 44 12.02 6.37 4.10
CA GLN A 44 11.02 5.37 4.48
C GLN A 44 10.22 4.80 3.30
N ARG A 45 9.91 5.62 2.30
CA ARG A 45 9.19 5.17 1.09
C ARG A 45 10.03 4.19 0.27
N HIS A 46 11.33 4.43 0.12
CA HIS A 46 12.25 3.49 -0.54
C HIS A 46 12.36 2.17 0.22
N LEU A 47 12.37 2.21 1.56
CA LEU A 47 12.29 0.99 2.37
C LEU A 47 10.96 0.25 2.13
N GLY A 48 9.84 0.97 2.05
CA GLY A 48 8.53 0.40 1.70
C GLY A 48 8.52 -0.32 0.35
N ILE A 49 9.12 0.28 -0.68
CA ILE A 49 9.30 -0.33 -2.01
C ILE A 49 10.17 -1.58 -1.90
N TYR A 50 11.32 -1.48 -1.23
CA TYR A 50 12.26 -2.59 -1.06
C TYR A 50 11.61 -3.79 -0.37
N PHE A 51 10.90 -3.57 0.74
CA PHE A 51 10.19 -4.64 1.46
C PHE A 51 9.07 -5.25 0.62
N ASN A 52 8.30 -4.43 -0.10
CA ASN A 52 7.30 -4.93 -1.03
C ASN A 52 7.92 -5.86 -2.08
N GLN A 53 9.07 -5.49 -2.66
CA GLN A 53 9.79 -6.32 -3.62
C GLN A 53 10.28 -7.64 -3.00
N GLN A 54 10.81 -7.61 -1.77
CA GLN A 54 11.25 -8.84 -1.09
C GLN A 54 10.07 -9.79 -0.78
N VAL A 55 8.96 -9.27 -0.27
CA VAL A 55 7.73 -10.04 -0.02
C VAL A 55 7.21 -10.63 -1.33
N ASN A 56 7.14 -9.84 -2.40
CA ASN A 56 6.67 -10.31 -3.71
C ASN A 56 7.56 -11.39 -4.32
N ARG A 57 8.89 -11.28 -4.19
CA ARG A 57 9.82 -12.30 -4.69
C ARG A 57 9.62 -13.63 -3.97
N LEU A 58 9.54 -13.62 -2.63
CA LEU A 58 9.31 -14.84 -1.86
C LEU A 58 7.89 -15.40 -2.07
N GLY A 59 6.87 -14.54 -2.00
CA GLY A 59 5.48 -14.91 -2.17
C GLY A 59 5.17 -15.53 -3.53
N LYS A 60 5.72 -14.99 -4.62
CA LYS A 60 5.58 -15.58 -5.97
C LYS A 60 6.25 -16.93 -6.09
N ARG A 61 7.46 -17.11 -5.54
CA ARG A 61 8.14 -18.42 -5.51
C ARG A 61 7.34 -19.48 -4.77
N MET A 62 6.69 -19.09 -3.69
CA MET A 62 5.85 -19.96 -2.86
C MET A 62 4.40 -20.07 -3.33
N VAL A 63 4.01 -19.37 -4.40
CA VAL A 63 2.63 -19.31 -4.93
C VAL A 63 1.62 -18.87 -3.85
N VAL A 64 2.00 -17.88 -3.05
CA VAL A 64 1.15 -17.32 -1.97
C VAL A 64 0.09 -16.39 -2.57
N ARG A 65 -1.13 -16.43 -2.01
CA ARG A 65 -2.24 -15.56 -2.42
C ARG A 65 -1.95 -14.08 -2.09
N GLN A 66 -2.46 -13.17 -2.91
CA GLN A 66 -2.29 -11.72 -2.72
C GLN A 66 -2.72 -11.25 -1.32
N GLN A 67 -3.82 -11.79 -0.80
CA GLN A 67 -4.33 -11.46 0.53
C GLN A 67 -3.29 -11.75 1.63
N ALA A 68 -2.61 -12.90 1.60
CA ALA A 68 -1.54 -13.20 2.57
C ALA A 68 -0.30 -12.31 2.38
N MET A 69 0.08 -11.97 1.14
CA MET A 69 1.19 -11.04 0.89
C MET A 69 0.89 -9.63 1.41
N ALA A 70 -0.33 -9.13 1.22
CA ALA A 70 -0.79 -7.85 1.73
C ALA A 70 -0.78 -7.82 3.28
N THR A 71 -1.26 -8.88 3.93
CA THR A 71 -1.20 -9.00 5.39
C THR A 71 0.24 -9.02 5.91
N ALA A 72 1.15 -9.73 5.23
CA ALA A 72 2.57 -9.74 5.56
C ALA A 72 3.20 -8.33 5.46
N GLN A 73 2.85 -7.55 4.45
CA GLN A 73 3.32 -6.16 4.30
C GLN A 73 2.87 -5.27 5.46
N VAL A 74 1.62 -5.43 5.92
CA VAL A 74 1.12 -4.72 7.09
C VAL A 74 1.84 -5.16 8.37
N TYR A 75 2.11 -6.45 8.54
CA TYR A 75 2.88 -6.94 9.70
C TYR A 75 4.28 -6.34 9.76
N ILE A 76 5.00 -6.29 8.64
CA ILE A 76 6.33 -5.67 8.57
C ILE A 76 6.27 -4.20 9.01
N LYS A 77 5.27 -3.45 8.52
CA LYS A 77 5.10 -2.05 8.90
C LYS A 77 4.80 -1.89 10.39
N ARG A 78 3.85 -2.67 10.93
CA ARG A 78 3.48 -2.66 12.35
C ARG A 78 4.61 -3.06 13.27
N PHE A 79 5.43 -4.01 12.85
CA PHE A 79 6.59 -4.46 13.60
C PHE A 79 7.65 -3.35 13.68
N TYR A 80 7.97 -2.72 12.56
CA TYR A 80 8.96 -1.63 12.50
C TYR A 80 8.47 -0.26 13.00
N THR A 81 7.22 -0.13 13.49
CA THR A 81 6.86 1.03 14.33
C THR A 81 7.28 0.85 15.79
N LYS A 82 7.60 -0.37 16.22
CA LYS A 82 7.99 -0.69 17.60
C LYS A 82 9.44 -1.17 17.73
N VAL A 83 9.98 -1.77 16.67
CA VAL A 83 11.32 -2.34 16.67
C VAL A 83 12.21 -1.62 15.65
N GLU A 84 13.40 -1.23 16.10
CA GLU A 84 14.42 -0.65 15.23
C GLU A 84 14.93 -1.67 14.20
N ILE A 85 14.80 -1.32 12.92
CA ILE A 85 15.15 -2.18 11.78
C ILE A 85 16.60 -2.67 11.88
N ARG A 86 17.52 -1.84 12.36
CA ARG A 86 18.95 -2.16 12.52
C ARG A 86 19.24 -3.20 13.63
N ARG A 87 18.25 -3.54 14.46
CA ARG A 87 18.37 -4.56 15.52
C ARG A 87 17.97 -5.96 15.05
N THR A 88 17.38 -6.09 13.87
CA THR A 88 16.83 -7.36 13.37
C THR A 88 17.36 -7.66 11.98
N ASN A 89 17.30 -8.93 11.57
CA ASN A 89 17.57 -9.30 10.18
C ASN A 89 16.31 -9.07 9.33
N PRO A 90 16.28 -8.09 8.40
CA PRO A 90 15.06 -7.76 7.67
C PRO A 90 14.57 -8.90 6.76
N TYR A 91 15.47 -9.77 6.29
CA TYR A 91 15.10 -10.93 5.48
C TYR A 91 14.39 -12.00 6.32
N LEU A 92 14.84 -12.21 7.57
CA LEU A 92 14.16 -13.08 8.53
C LEU A 92 12.77 -12.52 8.87
N VAL A 93 12.66 -11.21 9.09
CA VAL A 93 11.37 -10.54 9.35
C VAL A 93 10.41 -10.71 8.17
N VAL A 94 10.88 -10.54 6.93
CA VAL A 94 10.05 -10.74 5.72
C VAL A 94 9.56 -12.19 5.61
N ALA A 95 10.43 -13.18 5.78
CA ALA A 95 10.06 -14.60 5.73
C ALA A 95 9.05 -14.96 6.84
N THR A 96 9.27 -14.44 8.04
CA THR A 96 8.41 -14.66 9.21
C THR A 96 7.05 -13.98 9.04
N ALA A 97 7.01 -12.75 8.53
CA ALA A 97 5.77 -12.04 8.25
C ALA A 97 4.91 -12.79 7.23
N LEU A 98 5.53 -13.31 6.16
CA LEU A 98 4.82 -14.12 5.16
C LEU A 98 4.33 -15.44 5.75
N TYR A 99 5.15 -16.12 6.57
CA TYR A 99 4.73 -17.34 7.28
C TYR A 99 3.52 -17.12 8.16
N LEU A 100 3.58 -16.10 9.02
CA LEU A 100 2.52 -15.76 9.96
C LEU A 100 1.25 -15.35 9.22
N ALA A 101 1.37 -14.53 8.17
CA ALA A 101 0.23 -14.11 7.35
C ALA A 101 -0.45 -15.29 6.65
N CYS A 102 0.32 -16.24 6.09
CA CYS A 102 -0.23 -17.47 5.51
C CYS A 102 -1.07 -18.26 6.52
N LYS A 103 -0.62 -18.35 7.79
CA LYS A 103 -1.41 -19.00 8.85
C LYS A 103 -2.69 -18.23 9.18
N MET A 104 -2.61 -16.91 9.28
CA MET A 104 -3.74 -16.05 9.64
C MET A 104 -4.79 -15.92 8.54
N GLU A 105 -4.39 -16.05 7.28
CA GLU A 105 -5.27 -15.99 6.10
C GLU A 105 -5.74 -17.39 5.65
N GLU A 106 -5.70 -18.39 6.54
CA GLU A 106 -6.19 -19.76 6.29
C GLU A 106 -5.56 -20.40 5.04
N SER A 107 -4.28 -20.09 4.78
CA SER A 107 -3.47 -20.66 3.70
C SER A 107 -2.08 -21.10 4.22
N PRO A 108 -2.01 -21.94 5.27
CA PRO A 108 -0.77 -22.23 5.98
C PRO A 108 0.26 -22.91 5.08
N GLN A 109 1.51 -22.47 5.20
CA GLN A 109 2.66 -23.04 4.51
C GLN A 109 3.54 -23.76 5.51
N HIS A 110 4.12 -24.90 5.12
CA HIS A 110 4.99 -25.65 6.02
C HIS A 110 6.28 -24.88 6.29
N ILE A 111 6.72 -24.79 7.55
CA ILE A 111 7.86 -23.94 7.96
C ILE A 111 9.15 -24.27 7.20
N ARG A 112 9.42 -25.55 6.94
CA ARG A 112 10.61 -25.97 6.17
C ARG A 112 10.60 -25.45 4.73
N LEU A 113 9.43 -25.32 4.11
CA LEU A 113 9.29 -24.81 2.74
C LEU A 113 9.64 -23.33 2.68
N ILE A 114 9.17 -22.55 3.66
CA ILE A 114 9.50 -21.11 3.75
C ILE A 114 10.99 -20.93 3.94
N VAL A 115 11.58 -21.70 4.86
CA VAL A 115 13.01 -21.66 5.13
C VAL A 115 13.83 -22.04 3.88
N SER A 116 13.44 -23.09 3.15
CA SER A 116 14.16 -23.51 1.94
C SER A 116 14.07 -22.48 0.82
N GLU A 117 12.87 -21.94 0.56
CA GLU A 117 12.68 -20.93 -0.49
C GLU A 117 13.37 -19.60 -0.14
N ALA A 118 13.32 -19.18 1.13
CA ALA A 118 14.00 -17.98 1.59
C ALA A 118 15.52 -18.12 1.52
N ARG A 119 16.10 -19.28 1.90
CA ARG A 119 17.54 -19.55 1.74
C ARG A 119 17.97 -19.53 0.28
N SER A 120 17.15 -20.08 -0.61
CA SER A 120 17.43 -20.04 -2.04
C SER A 120 17.38 -18.62 -2.60
N LEU A 121 16.57 -17.72 -2.02
CA LEU A 121 16.45 -16.33 -2.46
C LEU A 121 17.55 -15.43 -1.88
N TRP A 122 17.98 -15.68 -0.64
CA TRP A 122 18.95 -14.87 0.10
C TRP A 122 20.05 -15.73 0.77
N PRO A 123 20.89 -16.45 0.00
CA PRO A 123 21.83 -17.43 0.56
C PRO A 123 22.84 -16.82 1.54
N ASP A 124 23.30 -15.59 1.29
CA ASP A 124 24.37 -14.95 2.08
C ASP A 124 23.88 -14.24 3.36
N PHE A 125 22.56 -14.10 3.53
CA PHE A 125 21.97 -13.24 4.57
C PHE A 125 21.04 -14.00 5.51
N LEU A 126 20.96 -15.32 5.34
CA LEU A 126 19.93 -16.14 5.93
C LEU A 126 20.53 -17.47 6.42
N GLY A 127 21.24 -17.44 7.55
CA GLY A 127 21.53 -18.63 8.37
C GLY A 127 20.26 -19.15 9.05
N LEU A 128 19.20 -19.35 8.26
CA LEU A 128 17.83 -19.56 8.73
C LEU A 128 17.62 -21.04 9.05
N ASP A 129 17.48 -21.31 10.34
CA ASP A 129 16.93 -22.56 10.83
C ASP A 129 15.45 -22.38 11.20
N THR A 130 14.71 -23.48 11.23
CA THR A 130 13.30 -23.46 11.60
C THR A 130 13.07 -22.91 13.01
N SER A 131 14.05 -23.06 13.91
CA SER A 131 14.03 -22.49 15.26
C SER A 131 14.00 -20.96 15.24
N LYS A 132 14.94 -20.33 14.51
CA LYS A 132 15.01 -18.86 14.40
C LYS A 132 13.78 -18.24 13.78
N LEU A 133 13.18 -18.93 12.79
CA LEU A 133 11.92 -18.49 12.21
C LEU A 133 10.80 -18.54 13.27
N GLY A 134 10.73 -19.62 14.05
CA GLY A 134 9.77 -19.75 15.16
C GLY A 134 9.97 -18.72 16.28
N GLU A 135 11.22 -18.42 16.65
CA GLU A 135 11.55 -17.38 17.63
C GLU A 135 11.15 -15.99 17.11
N CYS A 136 11.49 -15.68 15.85
CA CYS A 136 11.09 -14.44 15.22
C CYS A 136 9.55 -14.34 15.08
N GLU A 137 8.87 -15.46 14.85
CA GLU A 137 7.40 -15.51 14.81
C GLU A 137 6.83 -15.10 16.16
N PHE A 138 7.28 -15.73 17.24
CA PHE A 138 6.85 -15.41 18.59
C PHE A 138 7.12 -13.93 18.91
N PHE A 139 8.31 -13.44 18.56
CA PHE A 139 8.68 -12.03 18.76
C PHE A 139 7.73 -11.09 18.00
N MET A 140 7.46 -11.36 16.72
CA MET A 140 6.55 -10.56 15.91
C MET A 140 5.12 -10.54 16.45
N ILE A 141 4.60 -11.68 16.92
CA ILE A 141 3.27 -11.76 17.55
C ILE A 141 3.22 -10.93 18.83
N SER A 142 4.25 -11.04 19.67
CA SER A 142 4.38 -10.30 20.92
C SER A 142 4.38 -8.79 20.68
N GLU A 143 5.21 -8.31 19.75
CA GLU A 143 5.29 -6.88 19.40
C GLU A 143 3.97 -6.36 18.81
N MET A 144 3.27 -7.17 18.01
CA MET A 144 1.94 -6.81 17.51
C MET A 144 0.80 -7.06 18.52
N SER A 145 1.13 -7.45 19.75
CA SER A 145 0.16 -7.72 20.83
C SER A 145 -0.96 -8.69 20.41
N SER A 146 -0.63 -9.70 19.59
CA SER A 146 -1.56 -10.67 19.01
C SER A 146 -2.71 -10.08 18.16
N GLN A 147 -2.54 -8.86 17.65
CA GLN A 147 -3.55 -8.18 16.82
C GLN A 147 -3.33 -8.47 15.33
N LEU A 148 -3.63 -9.70 14.93
CA LEU A 148 -3.19 -10.28 13.66
C LEU A 148 -4.19 -10.14 12.50
N ILE A 149 -5.48 -9.89 12.78
CA ILE A 149 -6.48 -9.74 11.73
C ILE A 149 -6.32 -8.38 11.02
N VAL A 150 -6.23 -8.42 9.68
CA VAL A 150 -6.11 -7.23 8.82
C VAL A 150 -7.27 -7.18 7.82
N HIS A 151 -8.00 -6.07 7.83
CA HIS A 151 -9.00 -5.72 6.84
C HIS A 151 -8.32 -5.04 5.65
N GLN A 152 -8.60 -5.54 4.45
CA GLN A 152 -7.96 -5.12 3.22
C GLN A 152 -8.94 -4.43 2.26
N PRO A 153 -8.48 -3.47 1.44
CA PRO A 153 -9.32 -2.69 0.51
C PRO A 153 -9.90 -3.49 -0.67
N TYR A 154 -9.35 -4.67 -0.99
CA TYR A 154 -9.77 -5.45 -2.18
C TYR A 154 -11.26 -5.80 -2.19
N ARG A 155 -11.84 -6.11 -1.02
CA ARG A 155 -13.27 -6.43 -0.91
C ARG A 155 -14.13 -5.23 -1.29
N THR A 156 -13.74 -4.03 -0.83
CA THR A 156 -14.46 -2.79 -1.12
C THR A 156 -14.44 -2.47 -2.61
N LEU A 157 -13.29 -2.65 -3.28
CA LEU A 157 -13.21 -2.47 -4.74
C LEU A 157 -14.20 -3.36 -5.49
N ASN A 158 -14.25 -4.65 -5.15
CA ASN A 158 -15.14 -5.60 -5.81
C ASN A 158 -16.63 -5.31 -5.53
N ASN A 159 -16.97 -4.91 -4.31
CA ASN A 159 -18.35 -4.59 -3.94
C ASN A 159 -18.91 -3.42 -4.76
N TYR A 160 -18.08 -2.42 -5.06
CA TYR A 160 -18.50 -1.23 -5.82
C TYR A 160 -18.35 -1.37 -7.35
N GLN A 161 -17.91 -2.52 -7.86
CA GLN A 161 -17.76 -2.74 -9.30
C GLN A 161 -19.07 -2.52 -10.07
N GLN A 162 -20.17 -3.11 -9.60
CA GLN A 162 -21.47 -3.04 -10.28
C GLN A 162 -22.12 -1.66 -10.11
N GLU A 163 -22.12 -1.13 -8.88
CA GLU A 163 -22.74 0.15 -8.54
C GLU A 163 -22.11 1.32 -9.32
N LEU A 164 -20.79 1.33 -9.47
CA LEU A 164 -20.06 2.39 -10.15
C LEU A 164 -19.79 2.09 -11.64
N ASN A 165 -20.37 1.01 -12.17
CA ASN A 165 -20.19 0.57 -13.56
C ASN A 165 -18.70 0.51 -13.97
N LEU A 166 -17.87 -0.14 -13.15
CA LEU A 166 -16.46 -0.34 -13.42
C LEU A 166 -16.27 -1.55 -14.36
N THR A 167 -15.50 -1.38 -15.43
CA THR A 167 -15.20 -2.52 -16.30
C THR A 167 -14.14 -3.43 -15.65
N GLN A 168 -13.95 -4.64 -16.20
CA GLN A 168 -12.95 -5.56 -15.65
C GLN A 168 -11.53 -4.98 -15.67
N GLU A 169 -11.22 -4.15 -16.66
CA GLU A 169 -9.95 -3.41 -16.76
C GLU A 169 -9.84 -2.32 -15.68
N ASP A 170 -10.94 -1.66 -15.32
CA ASP A 170 -10.96 -0.68 -14.21
C ASP A 170 -10.63 -1.37 -12.89
N VAL A 171 -11.25 -2.53 -12.66
CA VAL A 171 -10.99 -3.32 -11.46
C VAL A 171 -9.55 -3.82 -11.43
N ALA A 172 -9.00 -4.26 -12.56
CA ALA A 172 -7.59 -4.68 -12.63
C ALA A 172 -6.62 -3.53 -12.33
N LEU A 173 -6.87 -2.33 -12.87
CA LEU A 173 -6.05 -1.15 -12.57
C LEU A 173 -6.20 -0.73 -11.11
N GLY A 174 -7.42 -0.70 -10.58
CA GLY A 174 -7.70 -0.39 -9.18
C GLY A 174 -7.02 -1.38 -8.23
N TRP A 175 -7.00 -2.66 -8.60
CA TRP A 175 -6.28 -3.70 -7.87
C TRP A 175 -4.77 -3.45 -7.86
N SER A 176 -4.19 -2.99 -8.97
CA SER A 176 -2.78 -2.60 -9.04
C SER A 176 -2.47 -1.41 -8.13
N ILE A 177 -3.28 -0.36 -8.17
CA ILE A 177 -3.12 0.83 -7.30
C ILE A 177 -3.24 0.43 -5.83
N ILE A 178 -4.16 -0.48 -5.51
CA ILE A 178 -4.24 -1.08 -4.19
C ILE A 178 -2.99 -1.91 -3.85
N ASN A 179 -2.31 -2.57 -4.78
CA ASN A 179 -1.05 -3.23 -4.42
C ASN A 179 0.06 -2.21 -4.13
N ASP A 180 0.05 -1.07 -4.83
CA ASP A 180 1.03 0.00 -4.67
C ASP A 180 0.88 0.73 -3.34
N HIS A 181 -0.34 0.93 -2.83
CA HIS A 181 -0.53 1.66 -1.56
C HIS A 181 0.16 0.97 -0.36
N TYR A 182 0.37 -0.36 -0.40
CA TYR A 182 1.13 -1.06 0.64
C TYR A 182 2.62 -0.70 0.66
N MET A 183 3.14 -0.03 -0.37
CA MET A 183 4.51 0.53 -0.33
C MET A 183 4.56 1.85 0.46
N THR A 184 3.42 2.50 0.67
CA THR A 184 3.28 3.77 1.43
C THR A 184 2.87 3.52 2.88
N ASP A 185 2.67 4.60 3.66
CA ASP A 185 2.15 4.52 5.03
C ASP A 185 0.62 4.48 5.11
N LEU A 186 -0.08 4.59 3.99
CA LEU A 186 -1.55 4.59 3.92
C LEU A 186 -2.23 3.43 4.69
N PRO A 187 -1.70 2.18 4.72
CA PRO A 187 -2.31 1.10 5.50
C PRO A 187 -2.39 1.35 7.03
N LEU A 188 -1.56 2.27 7.55
CA LEU A 188 -1.52 2.66 8.95
C LEU A 188 -2.22 4.00 9.24
N LEU A 189 -2.59 4.74 8.19
CA LEU A 189 -3.17 6.08 8.32
C LEU A 189 -4.68 6.09 8.05
N TYR A 190 -5.14 5.32 7.07
CA TYR A 190 -6.52 5.39 6.59
C TYR A 190 -7.23 4.03 6.57
N PRO A 191 -8.57 4.04 6.73
CA PRO A 191 -9.38 2.84 6.57
C PRO A 191 -9.28 2.20 5.17
N PRO A 192 -9.44 0.87 5.06
CA PRO A 192 -9.36 0.17 3.79
C PRO A 192 -10.44 0.62 2.79
N HIS A 193 -11.62 1.04 3.23
CA HIS A 193 -12.65 1.52 2.32
C HIS A 193 -12.28 2.86 1.67
N THR A 194 -11.69 3.79 2.43
CA THR A 194 -11.18 5.08 1.91
C THR A 194 -10.09 4.86 0.87
N ILE A 195 -9.17 3.92 1.12
CA ILE A 195 -8.10 3.55 0.18
C ILE A 195 -8.69 2.96 -1.11
N ALA A 196 -9.68 2.07 -1.00
CA ALA A 196 -10.33 1.47 -2.16
C ALA A 196 -11.07 2.52 -3.02
N LEU A 197 -11.81 3.44 -2.39
CA LEU A 197 -12.49 4.53 -3.08
C LEU A 197 -11.50 5.49 -3.75
N THR A 198 -10.38 5.78 -3.08
CA THR A 198 -9.29 6.56 -3.67
C THR A 198 -8.68 5.86 -4.89
N ALA A 199 -8.49 4.54 -4.84
CA ALA A 199 -8.03 3.78 -5.99
C ALA A 199 -9.03 3.84 -7.15
N ILE A 200 -10.34 3.73 -6.88
CA ILE A 200 -11.39 3.87 -7.91
C ILE A 200 -11.36 5.26 -8.55
N LEU A 201 -11.28 6.32 -7.74
CA LEU A 201 -11.12 7.69 -8.22
C LEU A 201 -9.93 7.82 -9.17
N LEU A 202 -8.77 7.32 -8.77
CA LEU A 202 -7.56 7.34 -9.59
C LEU A 202 -7.75 6.56 -10.89
N VAL A 203 -8.37 5.38 -10.88
CA VAL A 203 -8.71 4.62 -12.09
C VAL A 203 -9.56 5.44 -13.07
N LEU A 204 -10.63 6.07 -12.55
CA LEU A 204 -11.56 6.85 -13.37
C LEU A 204 -10.87 8.05 -14.03
N VAL A 205 -9.86 8.62 -13.37
CA VAL A 205 -9.10 9.75 -13.89
C VAL A 205 -7.96 9.32 -14.82
N LEU A 206 -7.23 8.27 -14.45
CA LEU A 206 -5.98 7.86 -15.11
C LEU A 206 -6.19 7.15 -16.44
N ARG A 207 -7.41 6.68 -16.75
CA ARG A 207 -7.67 6.02 -18.03
C ARG A 207 -7.27 6.90 -19.22
N PRO A 208 -6.31 6.46 -20.05
CA PRO A 208 -6.19 6.93 -21.42
C PRO A 208 -7.42 6.43 -22.20
N SER A 209 -7.77 7.12 -23.28
CA SER A 209 -8.86 6.67 -24.16
C SER A 209 -8.51 5.27 -24.66
N PRO A 210 -9.52 4.44 -24.94
CA PRO A 210 -9.31 3.08 -25.47
C PRO A 210 -8.56 3.04 -26.82
N ASN A 211 -8.24 4.18 -27.44
CA ASN A 211 -7.41 4.28 -28.65
C ASN A 211 -5.91 4.43 -28.40
N MET A 212 -5.43 4.34 -27.15
CA MET A 212 -3.99 4.44 -26.86
C MET A 212 -3.48 3.11 -26.29
N SER A 213 -3.31 2.15 -27.19
CA SER A 213 -2.60 0.89 -26.95
C SER A 213 -1.13 1.17 -26.62
N GLY A 214 -0.84 1.33 -25.34
CA GLY A 214 0.52 1.44 -24.82
C GLY A 214 0.50 1.23 -23.32
N SER A 215 1.14 0.16 -22.86
CA SER A 215 1.35 -0.19 -21.46
C SER A 215 2.30 0.79 -20.78
N ASN A 216 1.86 2.03 -20.60
CA ASN A 216 2.58 3.01 -19.81
C ASN A 216 1.99 3.08 -18.39
N PRO A 217 2.85 3.24 -17.36
CA PRO A 217 2.39 3.51 -16.01
C PRO A 217 1.53 4.79 -15.98
N PRO A 218 0.68 4.95 -14.96
CA PRO A 218 -0.14 6.14 -14.81
C PRO A 218 0.74 7.39 -14.79
N SER A 219 0.55 8.29 -15.77
CA SER A 219 1.40 9.48 -15.91
C SER A 219 0.93 10.60 -14.98
N ALA A 220 1.88 11.39 -14.49
CA ALA A 220 1.65 12.57 -13.64
C ALA A 220 0.59 13.55 -14.19
N ALA A 221 0.36 13.56 -15.51
CA ALA A 221 -0.65 14.39 -16.17
C ALA A 221 -2.10 13.93 -15.92
N GLY A 222 -2.37 12.61 -15.91
CA GLY A 222 -3.69 12.09 -15.53
C GLY A 222 -3.96 12.40 -14.05
N ILE A 223 -2.92 12.30 -13.24
CA ILE A 223 -2.97 12.50 -11.81
C ILE A 223 -3.34 13.95 -11.41
N ALA A 224 -2.79 14.96 -12.07
CA ALA A 224 -3.15 16.37 -11.83
C ALA A 224 -4.62 16.68 -12.17
N ALA A 225 -5.22 15.92 -13.10
CA ALA A 225 -6.65 16.04 -13.39
C ALA A 225 -7.53 15.50 -12.23
N ALA A 226 -7.01 14.58 -11.41
CA ALA A 226 -7.75 14.01 -10.28
C ALA A 226 -7.93 15.03 -9.14
N SER A 227 -6.85 15.75 -8.81
CA SER A 227 -6.88 16.81 -7.80
C SER A 227 -7.75 17.99 -8.26
N ALA A 228 -7.69 18.36 -9.54
CA ALA A 228 -8.57 19.38 -10.13
C ALA A 228 -10.05 18.98 -10.10
N ALA A 229 -10.37 17.70 -10.38
CA ALA A 229 -11.74 17.19 -10.32
C ALA A 229 -12.30 17.20 -8.88
N LEU A 230 -11.48 16.85 -7.86
CA LEU A 230 -11.91 16.96 -6.47
C LEU A 230 -12.08 18.40 -5.99
N ALA A 231 -11.20 19.31 -6.42
CA ALA A 231 -11.34 20.74 -6.10
C ALA A 231 -12.64 21.34 -6.68
N GLN A 232 -13.04 20.90 -7.88
CA GLN A 232 -14.34 21.28 -8.46
C GLN A 232 -15.54 20.70 -7.70
N ALA A 233 -15.40 19.51 -7.10
CA ALA A 233 -16.45 18.91 -6.28
C ALA A 233 -16.64 19.66 -4.94
N GLN A 234 -15.55 20.16 -4.33
CA GLN A 234 -15.59 20.96 -3.11
C GLN A 234 -16.17 22.38 -3.33
N GLY A 235 -16.13 22.92 -4.55
CA GLY A 235 -16.60 24.26 -4.89
C GLY A 235 -18.09 24.39 -5.26
N ARG A 236 -18.85 23.29 -5.31
CA ARG A 236 -20.27 23.34 -5.70
C ARG A 236 -21.17 23.68 -4.51
N VAL A 237 -21.57 24.95 -4.43
CA VAL A 237 -22.73 25.40 -3.65
C VAL A 237 -24.01 24.85 -4.31
N PRO A 238 -24.96 24.25 -3.58
CA PRO A 238 -26.20 23.75 -4.18
C PRO A 238 -27.07 24.93 -4.63
N GLY A 239 -27.38 25.06 -5.92
CA GLY A 239 -28.51 25.93 -6.31
C GLY A 239 -28.55 26.65 -7.66
N LEU A 240 -27.68 26.44 -8.65
CA LEU A 240 -27.86 27.07 -9.98
C LEU A 240 -27.87 26.07 -11.15
N PRO A 241 -28.88 26.13 -12.05
CA PRO A 241 -28.94 25.29 -13.24
C PRO A 241 -27.96 25.81 -14.32
N PRO A 242 -27.38 24.92 -15.15
CA PRO A 242 -26.54 25.33 -16.27
C PRO A 242 -27.40 25.81 -17.45
N THR A 243 -27.07 26.98 -18.00
CA THR A 243 -27.64 27.50 -19.25
C THR A 243 -27.02 26.81 -20.48
N PRO A 244 -27.82 26.45 -21.51
CA PRO A 244 -27.32 25.75 -22.70
C PRO A 244 -26.86 26.73 -23.80
N GLY A 245 -25.60 26.60 -24.23
CA GLY A 245 -25.07 27.18 -25.46
C GLY A 245 -24.92 26.12 -26.56
N THR A 246 -25.26 26.49 -27.78
CA THR A 246 -25.53 25.68 -29.00
C THR A 246 -24.38 24.80 -29.54
N PRO A 247 -24.67 23.70 -30.31
CA PRO A 247 -23.68 22.68 -30.69
C PRO A 247 -23.23 22.64 -32.18
N ASN A 248 -22.05 22.01 -32.38
CA ASN A 248 -21.48 21.26 -33.54
C ASN A 248 -20.63 21.98 -34.62
N PRO A 249 -19.71 21.29 -35.37
CA PRO A 249 -19.54 19.82 -35.50
C PRO A 249 -18.10 19.21 -35.48
N ALA A 250 -18.06 17.87 -35.31
CA ALA A 250 -17.15 16.88 -35.92
C ALA A 250 -15.97 16.29 -35.09
N ASP A 251 -16.32 15.21 -34.36
CA ASP A 251 -15.60 13.92 -34.25
C ASP A 251 -14.26 13.79 -33.51
N LYS A 252 -13.89 14.76 -32.66
CA LYS A 252 -12.83 14.54 -31.64
C LYS A 252 -13.26 14.74 -30.17
N GLU A 253 -14.48 15.21 -29.91
CA GLU A 253 -14.88 15.69 -28.56
C GLU A 253 -15.67 14.72 -27.68
N LYS A 254 -16.22 13.60 -28.20
CA LYS A 254 -17.04 12.68 -27.37
C LYS A 254 -16.27 11.98 -26.24
N GLN A 255 -14.95 11.92 -26.33
CA GLN A 255 -14.10 11.18 -25.38
C GLN A 255 -13.78 11.96 -24.10
N PRO A 256 -13.36 13.24 -24.14
CA PRO A 256 -13.23 14.05 -22.92
C PRO A 256 -14.57 14.22 -22.20
N GLU A 257 -15.69 14.37 -22.93
CA GLU A 257 -17.03 14.45 -22.34
C GLU A 257 -17.41 13.18 -21.56
N ALA A 258 -17.15 11.99 -22.11
CA ALA A 258 -17.48 10.73 -21.43
C ALA A 258 -16.66 10.50 -20.16
N ARG A 259 -15.36 10.87 -20.15
CA ARG A 259 -14.52 10.79 -18.94
C ARG A 259 -14.98 11.79 -17.88
N PHE A 260 -15.22 13.03 -18.29
CA PHE A 260 -15.74 14.07 -17.41
C PHE A 260 -17.09 13.65 -16.81
N THR A 261 -17.94 12.98 -17.59
CA THR A 261 -19.23 12.45 -17.14
C THR A 261 -19.06 11.31 -16.10
N ARG A 262 -18.10 10.40 -16.26
CA ARG A 262 -17.85 9.31 -15.27
C ARG A 262 -17.33 9.87 -13.95
N VAL A 263 -16.36 10.78 -14.01
CA VAL A 263 -15.80 11.44 -12.81
C VAL A 263 -16.85 12.31 -12.12
N GLN A 264 -17.70 13.02 -12.86
CA GLN A 264 -18.82 13.77 -12.30
C GLN A 264 -19.86 12.88 -11.62
N ARG A 265 -20.22 11.73 -12.22
CA ARG A 265 -21.12 10.76 -11.60
C ARG A 265 -20.54 10.21 -10.30
N TYR A 266 -19.25 9.88 -10.31
CA TYR A 266 -18.55 9.44 -9.10
C TYR A 266 -18.50 10.53 -8.03
N GLY A 267 -18.27 11.79 -8.43
CA GLY A 267 -18.33 12.94 -7.52
C GLY A 267 -19.72 13.18 -6.93
N ALA A 268 -20.77 13.02 -7.72
CA ALA A 268 -22.16 13.09 -7.22
C ALA A 268 -22.46 11.95 -6.23
N TRP A 269 -22.05 10.73 -6.56
CA TRP A 269 -22.18 9.57 -5.68
C TRP A 269 -21.41 9.77 -4.36
N LEU A 270 -20.19 10.32 -4.42
CA LEU A 270 -19.41 10.65 -3.23
C LEU A 270 -20.07 11.74 -2.38
N ALA A 271 -20.69 12.74 -3.00
CA ALA A 271 -21.38 13.82 -2.28
C ALA A 271 -22.63 13.32 -1.54
N GLU A 272 -23.29 12.28 -2.06
CA GLU A 272 -24.40 11.58 -1.39
C GLU A 272 -23.92 10.57 -0.32
N SER A 273 -22.64 10.22 -0.34
CA SER A 273 -22.05 9.24 0.56
C SER A 273 -21.47 9.88 1.82
N ASN A 274 -21.55 9.19 2.97
CA ASN A 274 -20.91 9.62 4.23
C ASN A 274 -19.40 9.31 4.26
N VAL A 275 -18.71 9.42 3.13
CA VAL A 275 -17.27 9.13 3.01
C VAL A 275 -16.49 10.41 3.29
N ASP A 276 -15.40 10.27 4.04
CA ASP A 276 -14.49 11.39 4.30
C ASP A 276 -13.69 11.76 3.04
N ILE A 277 -14.12 12.83 2.37
CA ILE A 277 -13.48 13.35 1.16
C ILE A 277 -12.09 13.92 1.48
N ALA A 278 -11.87 14.51 2.65
CA ALA A 278 -10.57 15.07 3.02
C ALA A 278 -9.52 13.94 3.11
N ALA A 279 -9.88 12.83 3.77
CA ALA A 279 -9.04 11.64 3.81
C ALA A 279 -8.72 11.06 2.41
N MET A 280 -9.68 11.10 1.48
CA MET A 280 -9.44 10.69 0.08
C MET A 280 -8.47 11.62 -0.65
N VAL A 281 -8.55 12.95 -0.41
CA VAL A 281 -7.60 13.92 -0.97
C VAL A 281 -6.18 13.60 -0.50
N ASP A 282 -6.01 13.39 0.80
CA ASP A 282 -4.70 13.08 1.38
C ASP A 282 -4.16 11.75 0.85
N CYS A 283 -5.01 10.71 0.80
CA CYS A 283 -4.65 9.41 0.20
C CYS A 283 -4.20 9.58 -1.25
N THR A 284 -4.89 10.43 -2.01
CA THR A 284 -4.53 10.75 -3.39
C THR A 284 -3.15 11.38 -3.41
N GLN A 285 -2.94 12.48 -2.68
CA GLN A 285 -1.65 13.18 -2.64
C GLN A 285 -0.48 12.28 -2.24
N GLU A 286 -0.66 11.41 -1.26
CA GLU A 286 0.37 10.43 -0.86
C GLU A 286 0.69 9.43 -1.98
N LEU A 287 -0.31 8.94 -2.72
CA LEU A 287 -0.08 8.06 -3.88
C LEU A 287 0.63 8.78 -5.02
N ILE A 288 0.29 10.05 -5.29
CA ILE A 288 0.98 10.87 -6.29
C ILE A 288 2.46 11.02 -5.93
N SER A 289 2.70 11.48 -4.70
CA SER A 289 4.04 11.69 -4.17
C SER A 289 4.84 10.38 -4.09
N PHE A 290 4.16 9.25 -3.90
CA PHE A 290 4.75 7.92 -3.99
C PHE A 290 5.21 7.58 -5.41
N TYR A 291 4.40 7.83 -6.44
CA TYR A 291 4.80 7.54 -7.82
C TYR A 291 6.02 8.37 -8.25
N ASP A 292 6.10 9.64 -7.88
CA ASP A 292 7.29 10.48 -8.12
C ASP A 292 8.54 9.93 -7.39
N CYS A 293 8.36 9.49 -6.14
CA CYS A 293 9.44 8.89 -5.34
C CYS A 293 9.89 7.54 -5.92
N HIS A 294 8.96 6.76 -6.48
CA HIS A 294 9.25 5.45 -7.06
C HIS A 294 10.15 5.57 -8.29
N GLU A 295 10.07 6.65 -9.08
CA GLU A 295 11.00 6.90 -10.20
C GLU A 295 12.45 7.10 -9.74
N GLN A 296 12.65 7.59 -8.51
CA GLN A 296 13.96 7.86 -7.93
C GLN A 296 14.53 6.65 -7.15
N TYR A 297 13.76 5.56 -7.05
CA TYR A 297 14.15 4.40 -6.27
C TYR A 297 15.34 3.64 -6.88
N ASN A 298 16.37 3.42 -6.07
CA ASN A 298 17.52 2.59 -6.43
C ASN A 298 17.58 1.33 -5.55
N ASP A 299 17.24 0.19 -6.16
CA ASP A 299 17.22 -1.12 -5.49
C ASP A 299 18.62 -1.55 -4.99
N LYS A 300 19.66 -1.28 -5.79
CA LYS A 300 21.03 -1.67 -5.44
C LYS A 300 21.50 -0.90 -4.20
N LEU A 301 21.27 0.41 -4.18
CA LEU A 301 21.63 1.27 -3.04
C LEU A 301 20.91 0.82 -1.76
N SER A 302 19.58 0.65 -1.83
CA SER A 302 18.76 0.26 -0.68
C SER A 302 19.21 -1.11 -0.12
N ARG A 303 19.50 -2.06 -1.01
CA ARG A 303 20.01 -3.38 -0.65
C ARG A 303 21.40 -3.32 -0.01
N GLU A 304 22.32 -2.52 -0.55
CA GLU A 304 23.67 -2.36 0.00
C GLU A 304 23.64 -1.76 1.41
N GLN A 305 22.82 -0.75 1.64
CA GLN A 305 22.66 -0.13 2.96
C GLN A 305 22.10 -1.11 3.99
N ILE A 306 21.10 -1.91 3.62
CA ILE A 306 20.56 -2.95 4.50
C ILE A 306 21.61 -4.02 4.80
N ASN A 307 22.28 -4.52 3.75
CA ASN A 307 23.28 -5.57 3.90
C ASN A 307 24.48 -5.14 4.73
N ARG A 308 24.83 -3.84 4.70
CA ARG A 308 25.93 -3.29 5.49
C ARG A 308 25.72 -3.51 6.98
N PHE A 309 24.55 -3.16 7.52
CA PHE A 309 24.30 -3.32 8.95
C PHE A 309 24.07 -4.79 9.31
N VAL A 310 23.40 -5.58 8.45
CA VAL A 310 23.20 -7.02 8.67
C VAL A 310 24.54 -7.73 8.86
N LYS A 311 25.51 -7.49 7.98
CA LYS A 311 26.85 -8.08 8.07
C LYS A 311 27.67 -7.53 9.24
N ALA A 312 27.69 -6.20 9.42
CA ALA A 312 28.47 -5.57 10.48
C ALA A 312 28.01 -6.00 11.88
N ARG A 313 26.72 -6.32 12.02
CA ARG A 313 26.10 -6.75 13.28
C ARG A 313 25.94 -8.27 13.40
N VAL A 314 26.38 -9.04 12.41
CA VAL A 314 26.34 -10.50 12.41
C VAL A 314 24.91 -11.03 12.58
N LEU A 315 23.93 -10.32 12.00
CA LEU A 315 22.50 -10.67 12.08
C LEU A 315 22.11 -11.76 11.06
N ASP A 316 23.03 -12.14 10.20
CA ASP A 316 22.93 -13.24 9.24
C ASP A 316 23.21 -14.62 9.86
N LYS A 317 23.85 -14.66 11.03
CA LYS A 317 24.23 -15.89 11.75
C LYS A 317 23.22 -16.35 12.78
#